data_AF-A0A379PNS7-F1
#
_entry.id   AF-A0A379PNS7-F1
#
_cell.length_a   1.000
_cell.length_b   1.000
_cell.length_c   1.000
_cell.angle_alpha   90.00
_cell.angle_beta   90.00
_cell.angle_gamma   90.00
#
_symmetry.space_group_name_H-M   'P 1'
#
loop_
_entity.id
_entity.type
_entity.pdbx_description
1 polymer ?
#
loop_
_entity_poly.entity_id
_entity_poly.type
_entity_poly.pdbx_seq_one_letter_code
_entity_poly.pdbx_strand_id
1 'polypeptide(L)'
;MQNARTAISHRLSDPEFQGRLVNRLTLLTVAMSVVTLSALAHSYWLQTRPSETRYFLVDGRNPPRPIRALESPVVDDAQLLEWTVRAVLAAYNVNYHDYPTQLNTAGRRFSLQGWNSFARSYQASGNFEAMKAGRMVCYAQAQRAATIADTQIVRGRLSHTVQFPIVQTCENSQQTSQTNLTISTVVVRTNDEDRPDGLMIDQLVAIAR
;
A
#
# COMPACT_ATOMS: atom_id res chain seq x y z
N MET A 1 71.82 -32.87 29.26
CA MET A 1 70.89 -31.72 29.09
C MET A 1 71.59 -30.42 28.65
N GLN A 2 72.88 -30.19 28.97
CA GLN A 2 73.60 -28.97 28.54
C GLN A 2 73.84 -28.89 27.02
N ASN A 3 74.17 -30.01 26.36
CA ASN A 3 74.45 -30.05 24.91
C ASN A 3 73.26 -29.67 24.03
N ALA A 4 72.04 -30.00 24.45
CA ALA A 4 70.84 -29.60 23.72
C ALA A 4 70.58 -28.10 23.83
N ARG A 5 70.87 -27.49 25.00
CA ARG A 5 70.69 -26.05 25.22
C ARG A 5 71.70 -25.21 24.43
N THR A 6 72.94 -25.64 24.35
CA THR A 6 73.99 -24.96 23.57
C THR A 6 73.79 -25.11 22.06
N ALA A 7 73.30 -26.27 21.59
CA ALA A 7 72.93 -26.47 20.19
C ALA A 7 71.74 -25.59 19.78
N ILE A 8 70.76 -25.43 20.67
CA ILE A 8 69.63 -24.50 20.46
C ILE A 8 70.13 -23.05 20.45
N SER A 9 71.01 -22.64 21.38
CA SER A 9 71.52 -21.26 21.41
C SER A 9 72.33 -20.91 20.16
N HIS A 10 73.14 -21.83 19.64
CA HIS A 10 73.89 -21.61 18.40
C HIS A 10 72.95 -21.44 17.20
N ARG A 11 71.92 -22.29 17.10
CA ARG A 11 70.92 -22.21 16.02
C ARG A 11 70.04 -20.96 16.10
N LEU A 12 69.80 -20.47 17.32
CA LEU A 12 69.11 -19.21 17.56
C LEU A 12 69.99 -17.99 17.22
N SER A 13 71.31 -18.10 17.27
CA SER A 13 72.26 -17.04 16.87
C SER A 13 72.63 -17.07 15.38
N ASP A 14 72.21 -18.09 14.63
CA ASP A 14 72.46 -18.15 13.19
C ASP A 14 71.73 -16.99 12.48
N PRO A 15 72.45 -16.09 11.79
CA PRO A 15 71.85 -14.89 11.20
C PRO A 15 70.80 -15.20 10.14
N GLU A 16 70.94 -16.33 9.43
CA GLU A 16 69.93 -16.80 8.48
C GLU A 16 68.62 -17.25 9.15
N PHE A 17 68.72 -17.91 10.31
CA PHE A 17 67.54 -18.36 11.07
C PHE A 17 66.79 -17.16 11.64
N GLN A 18 67.51 -16.20 12.21
CA GLN A 18 66.94 -14.95 12.70
C GLN A 18 66.27 -14.14 11.59
N GLY A 19 66.90 -14.02 10.42
CA GLY A 19 66.30 -13.32 9.27
C GLY A 19 65.00 -13.97 8.78
N ARG A 20 64.95 -15.30 8.69
CA ARG A 20 63.72 -16.03 8.30
C ARG A 20 62.62 -15.91 9.36
N LEU A 21 62.98 -15.94 10.64
CA LEU A 21 62.03 -15.79 11.75
C LEU A 21 61.45 -14.37 11.77
N VAL A 22 62.29 -13.34 11.66
CA VAL A 22 61.85 -11.94 11.60
C VAL A 22 60.93 -11.70 10.41
N ASN A 23 61.26 -12.19 9.21
CA ASN A 23 60.40 -12.05 8.04
C ASN A 23 59.03 -12.73 8.20
N ARG A 24 58.95 -13.87 8.90
CA ARG A 24 57.67 -14.53 9.19
C ARG A 24 56.84 -13.74 10.20
N LEU A 25 57.48 -13.21 11.24
CA LEU A 25 56.83 -12.40 12.25
C LEU A 25 56.35 -11.06 11.68
N THR A 26 57.13 -10.38 10.85
CA THR A 26 56.72 -9.14 10.18
C THR A 26 55.55 -9.40 9.23
N LEU A 27 55.58 -10.49 8.46
CA LEU A 27 54.46 -10.88 7.59
C LEU A 27 53.18 -11.16 8.40
N LEU A 28 53.29 -11.85 9.55
CA LEU A 28 52.16 -12.06 10.46
C LEU A 28 51.59 -10.75 11.01
N THR A 29 52.44 -9.80 11.42
CA THR A 29 51.97 -8.49 11.91
C THR A 29 51.28 -7.68 10.82
N VAL A 30 51.81 -7.71 9.59
CA VAL A 30 51.18 -7.05 8.44
C VAL A 30 49.84 -7.71 8.13
N ALA A 31 49.76 -9.04 8.13
CA ALA A 31 48.50 -9.76 7.91
C ALA A 31 47.44 -9.39 8.96
N MET A 32 47.80 -9.33 10.25
CA MET A 32 46.89 -8.89 11.31
C MET A 32 46.45 -7.43 11.13
N SER A 33 47.35 -6.54 10.70
CA SER A 33 47.00 -5.14 10.43
C SER A 33 45.99 -5.01 9.28
N VAL A 34 46.13 -5.82 8.23
CA VAL A 34 45.18 -5.84 7.11
C VAL A 34 43.80 -6.35 7.54
N VAL A 35 43.77 -7.42 8.35
CA VAL A 35 42.51 -7.97 8.87
C VAL A 35 41.79 -6.98 9.80
N THR A 36 42.53 -6.25 10.62
CA THR A 36 41.92 -5.22 11.49
C THR A 36 41.41 -4.03 10.69
N LEU A 37 42.16 -3.55 9.69
CA LEU A 37 41.69 -2.48 8.81
C LEU A 37 40.45 -2.88 8.00
N SER A 38 40.39 -4.12 7.49
CA SER A 38 39.20 -4.60 6.77
C SER A 38 37.98 -4.74 7.67
N ALA A 39 38.16 -5.20 8.91
CA ALA A 39 37.10 -5.26 9.92
C ALA A 39 36.58 -3.86 10.29
N LEU A 40 37.50 -2.88 10.45
CA LEU A 40 37.14 -1.49 10.70
C LEU A 40 36.37 -0.89 9.52
N ALA A 41 36.85 -1.09 8.29
CA ALA A 41 36.17 -0.61 7.08
C ALA A 41 34.76 -1.22 6.94
N HIS A 42 34.62 -2.53 7.21
CA HIS A 42 33.33 -3.21 7.21
C HIS A 42 32.38 -2.67 8.29
N SER A 43 32.88 -2.44 9.52
CA SER A 43 32.08 -1.87 10.60
C SER A 43 31.61 -0.44 10.29
N TYR A 44 32.48 0.38 9.71
CA TYR A 44 32.16 1.73 9.26
C TYR A 44 31.11 1.71 8.15
N TRP A 45 31.23 0.77 7.21
CA TRP A 45 30.26 0.59 6.14
C TRP A 45 28.88 0.12 6.65
N LEU A 46 28.84 -0.74 7.66
CA LEU A 46 27.60 -1.14 8.32
C LEU A 46 26.94 0.04 9.06
N GLN A 47 27.74 0.92 9.68
CA GLN A 47 27.24 2.06 10.44
C GLN A 47 26.77 3.24 9.56
N THR A 48 27.36 3.39 8.37
CA THR A 48 26.98 4.42 7.39
C THR A 48 25.81 4.01 6.49
N ARG A 49 25.45 2.73 6.48
CA ARG A 49 24.19 2.29 5.87
C ARG A 49 23.03 2.67 6.80
N PRO A 50 22.08 3.51 6.35
CA PRO A 50 20.85 3.70 7.11
C PRO A 50 20.18 2.33 7.24
N SER A 51 20.01 1.85 8.47
CA SER A 51 19.13 0.73 8.72
C SER A 51 17.72 1.19 8.36
N GLU A 52 17.18 0.71 7.24
CA GLU A 52 15.80 0.98 6.85
C GLU A 52 14.88 0.52 7.99
N THR A 53 14.48 1.46 8.85
CA THR A 53 13.63 1.17 9.99
C THR A 53 12.22 0.97 9.44
N ARG A 54 11.86 -0.28 9.17
CA ARG A 54 10.53 -0.65 8.67
C ARG A 54 9.58 -0.71 9.86
N TYR A 55 8.71 0.27 9.97
CA TYR A 55 7.63 0.25 10.95
C TYR A 55 6.52 -0.69 10.43
N PHE A 56 6.01 -1.56 11.30
CA PHE A 56 4.90 -2.46 10.97
C PHE A 56 3.68 -2.12 11.82
N LEU A 57 2.52 -2.15 11.21
CA LEU A 57 1.22 -2.12 11.90
C LEU A 57 0.91 -3.55 12.35
N VAL A 58 0.61 -3.72 13.64
CA VAL A 58 0.21 -4.98 14.24
C VAL A 58 -1.14 -4.76 14.92
N ASP A 59 -2.22 -5.27 14.32
CA ASP A 59 -3.60 -5.13 14.81
C ASP A 59 -4.09 -6.37 15.59
N GLY A 60 -3.25 -7.42 15.69
CA GLY A 60 -3.58 -8.70 16.33
C GLY A 60 -4.57 -9.59 15.57
N ARG A 61 -5.08 -9.17 14.41
CA ARG A 61 -6.04 -9.92 13.58
C ARG A 61 -5.49 -10.29 12.21
N ASN A 62 -4.72 -9.39 11.60
CA ASN A 62 -4.11 -9.55 10.30
C ASN A 62 -2.59 -9.71 10.42
N PRO A 63 -1.92 -10.28 9.40
CA PRO A 63 -0.47 -10.31 9.35
C PRO A 63 0.12 -8.88 9.44
N PRO A 64 1.25 -8.69 10.14
CA PRO A 64 1.91 -7.38 10.22
C PRO A 64 2.15 -6.78 8.84
N ARG A 65 1.80 -5.50 8.65
CA ARG A 65 1.93 -4.80 7.37
C ARG A 65 2.85 -3.59 7.51
N PRO A 66 3.74 -3.30 6.55
CA PRO A 66 4.63 -2.14 6.65
C PRO A 66 3.83 -0.82 6.58
N ILE A 67 4.18 0.13 7.44
CA ILE A 67 3.67 1.50 7.36
C ILE A 67 4.22 2.14 6.09
N ARG A 68 3.32 2.47 5.17
CA ARG A 68 3.64 3.32 4.02
C ARG A 68 3.25 4.77 4.33
N ALA A 69 3.81 5.74 3.61
CA ALA A 69 3.40 7.14 3.73
C ALA A 69 2.00 7.36 3.12
N LEU A 70 1.23 8.32 3.65
CA LEU A 70 -0.10 8.68 3.11
C LEU A 70 -0.05 9.22 1.68
N GLU A 71 1.13 9.70 1.28
CA GLU A 71 1.42 10.30 -0.03
C GLU A 71 1.89 9.27 -1.06
N SER A 72 2.11 8.02 -0.65
CA SER A 72 2.55 6.93 -1.53
C SER A 72 1.39 5.97 -1.86
N PRO A 73 1.33 5.44 -3.10
CA PRO A 73 0.30 4.49 -3.49
C PRO A 73 0.41 3.20 -2.66
N VAL A 74 -0.75 2.68 -2.26
CA VAL A 74 -0.87 1.41 -1.51
C VAL A 74 -1.15 0.21 -2.43
N VAL A 75 -1.73 0.48 -3.59
CA VAL A 75 -2.07 -0.47 -4.67
C VAL A 75 -1.59 0.09 -6.00
N ASP A 76 -1.50 -0.74 -7.03
CA ASP A 76 -1.26 -0.27 -8.40
C ASP A 76 -2.52 0.38 -9.02
N ASP A 77 -2.36 1.05 -10.15
CA ASP A 77 -3.43 1.78 -10.82
C ASP A 77 -4.58 0.84 -11.26
N ALA A 78 -4.29 -0.38 -11.69
CA ALA A 78 -5.31 -1.32 -12.13
C ALA A 78 -6.16 -1.80 -10.95
N GLN A 79 -5.52 -2.12 -9.83
CA GLN A 79 -6.15 -2.48 -8.57
C GLN A 79 -6.98 -1.32 -8.01
N LEU A 80 -6.47 -0.08 -8.07
CA LEU A 80 -7.21 1.11 -7.68
C LEU A 80 -8.50 1.27 -8.49
N LEU A 81 -8.40 1.17 -9.81
CA LEU A 81 -9.54 1.31 -10.71
C LEU A 81 -10.57 0.19 -10.48
N GLU A 82 -10.14 -1.06 -10.35
CA GLU A 82 -11.03 -2.19 -10.06
C GLU A 82 -11.73 -2.04 -8.70
N TRP A 83 -10.97 -1.68 -7.66
CA TRP A 83 -11.50 -1.43 -6.33
C TRP A 83 -12.55 -0.31 -6.37
N THR A 84 -12.26 0.77 -7.09
CA THR A 84 -13.16 1.93 -7.24
C THR A 84 -14.46 1.53 -7.92
N VAL A 85 -14.38 0.84 -9.06
CA VAL A 85 -15.57 0.36 -9.78
C VAL A 85 -16.43 -0.51 -8.88
N ARG A 86 -15.82 -1.49 -8.18
CA ARG A 86 -16.53 -2.37 -7.26
C ARG A 86 -17.18 -1.62 -6.10
N ALA A 87 -16.51 -0.60 -5.57
CA ALA A 87 -17.01 0.22 -4.48
C ALA A 87 -18.22 1.06 -4.89
N VAL A 88 -18.14 1.71 -6.06
CA VAL A 88 -19.25 2.49 -6.63
C VAL A 88 -20.42 1.59 -7.00
N LEU A 89 -20.20 0.50 -7.74
CA LEU A 89 -21.30 -0.40 -8.15
C LEU A 89 -22.06 -0.97 -6.96
N ALA A 90 -21.37 -1.29 -5.85
CA ALA A 90 -22.04 -1.73 -4.63
C ALA A 90 -23.02 -0.70 -4.04
N ALA A 91 -22.78 0.60 -4.22
CA ALA A 91 -23.69 1.66 -3.77
C ALA A 91 -24.91 1.83 -4.69
N TYR A 92 -24.81 1.42 -5.96
CA TYR A 92 -25.90 1.48 -6.94
C TYR A 92 -26.68 0.15 -7.11
N ASN A 93 -26.15 -0.94 -6.56
CA ASN A 93 -26.78 -2.27 -6.51
C ASN A 93 -27.62 -2.40 -5.25
N VAL A 94 -28.82 -1.83 -5.28
CA VAL A 94 -29.73 -1.78 -4.13
C VAL A 94 -31.15 -2.13 -4.54
N ASN A 95 -31.94 -2.66 -3.61
CA ASN A 95 -33.35 -2.99 -3.83
C ASN A 95 -34.27 -2.29 -2.82
N TYR A 96 -35.54 -2.15 -3.15
CA TYR A 96 -36.51 -1.44 -2.31
C TYR A 96 -36.69 -2.00 -0.88
N HIS A 97 -36.36 -3.27 -0.64
CA HIS A 97 -36.57 -3.96 0.64
C HIS A 97 -35.33 -3.88 1.54
N ASP A 98 -34.15 -4.20 1.00
CA ASP A 98 -32.88 -4.34 1.72
C ASP A 98 -31.95 -3.13 1.57
N TYR A 99 -32.38 -2.04 0.90
CA TYR A 99 -31.51 -0.88 0.72
C TYR A 99 -30.85 -0.37 2.01
N PRO A 100 -31.46 -0.38 3.22
CA PRO A 100 -30.77 0.13 4.41
C PRO A 100 -29.52 -0.69 4.74
N THR A 101 -29.61 -2.01 4.65
CA THR A 101 -28.49 -2.91 4.96
C THR A 101 -27.44 -2.91 3.85
N GLN A 102 -27.89 -2.86 2.58
CA GLN A 102 -27.02 -2.78 1.40
C GLN A 102 -26.23 -1.46 1.38
N LEU A 103 -26.90 -0.33 1.60
CA LEU A 103 -26.26 0.99 1.67
C LEU A 103 -25.32 1.10 2.88
N ASN A 104 -25.69 0.56 4.04
CA ASN A 104 -24.79 0.52 5.19
C ASN A 104 -23.51 -0.28 4.90
N THR A 105 -23.64 -1.40 4.16
CA THR A 105 -22.50 -2.22 3.75
C THR A 105 -21.63 -1.50 2.72
N ALA A 106 -22.25 -0.89 1.70
CA ALA A 106 -21.54 -0.12 0.68
C ALA A 106 -20.82 1.10 1.29
N GLY A 107 -21.45 1.76 2.27
CA GLY A 107 -20.94 2.93 2.97
C GLY A 107 -19.61 2.72 3.70
N ARG A 108 -19.24 1.47 4.04
CA ARG A 108 -17.94 1.16 4.66
C ARG A 108 -16.74 1.58 3.79
N ARG A 109 -16.92 1.65 2.47
CA ARG A 109 -15.87 2.08 1.51
C ARG A 109 -15.78 3.60 1.34
N PHE A 110 -16.64 4.36 2.00
CA PHE A 110 -16.70 5.81 1.89
C PHE A 110 -16.16 6.46 3.16
N SER A 111 -15.61 7.67 3.02
CA SER A 111 -15.51 8.60 4.13
C SER A 111 -16.89 9.17 4.47
N LEU A 112 -17.05 9.80 5.63
CA LEU A 112 -18.32 10.47 5.97
C LEU A 112 -18.69 11.53 4.92
N GLN A 113 -17.69 12.30 4.46
CA GLN A 113 -17.88 13.30 3.41
C GLN A 113 -18.27 12.65 2.08
N GLY A 114 -17.57 11.59 1.69
CA GLY A 114 -17.84 10.85 0.46
C GLY A 114 -19.25 10.26 0.46
N TRP A 115 -19.67 9.68 1.58
CA TRP A 115 -21.02 9.15 1.75
C TRP A 115 -22.08 10.23 1.60
N ASN A 116 -21.89 11.38 2.23
CA ASN A 116 -22.81 12.51 2.13
C ASN A 116 -22.85 13.11 0.71
N SER A 117 -21.74 13.09 -0.03
CA SER A 117 -21.73 13.51 -1.44
C SER A 117 -22.50 12.55 -2.33
N PHE A 118 -22.31 11.24 -2.15
CA PHE A 118 -23.08 10.20 -2.83
C PHE A 118 -24.58 10.33 -2.52
N ALA A 119 -24.95 10.39 -1.24
CA ALA A 119 -26.35 10.44 -0.83
C ALA A 119 -27.06 11.66 -1.44
N ARG A 120 -26.41 12.84 -1.45
CA ARG A 120 -26.95 14.04 -2.11
C ARG A 120 -27.11 13.84 -3.61
N SER A 121 -26.09 13.33 -4.30
CA SER A 121 -26.15 13.07 -5.75
C SER A 121 -27.23 12.05 -6.11
N TYR A 122 -27.39 11.01 -5.28
CA TYR A 122 -28.31 9.90 -5.51
C TYR A 122 -29.76 10.28 -5.21
N GLN A 123 -30.00 11.14 -4.22
CA GLN A 123 -31.31 11.72 -3.95
C GLN A 123 -31.71 12.75 -5.00
N ALA A 124 -30.77 13.60 -5.45
CA ALA A 124 -31.02 14.63 -6.44
C ALA A 124 -31.45 14.08 -7.81
N SER A 125 -31.04 12.85 -8.16
CA SER A 125 -31.48 12.21 -9.41
C SER A 125 -32.93 11.72 -9.36
N GLY A 126 -33.56 11.63 -8.19
CA GLY A 126 -34.91 11.09 -8.01
C GLY A 126 -35.02 9.56 -8.14
N ASN A 127 -33.97 8.89 -8.63
CA ASN A 127 -33.97 7.44 -8.85
C ASN A 127 -34.21 6.63 -7.56
N PHE A 128 -33.70 7.11 -6.43
CA PHE A 128 -33.89 6.44 -5.14
C PHE A 128 -35.35 6.45 -4.68
N GLU A 129 -36.04 7.58 -4.81
CA GLU A 129 -37.46 7.70 -4.46
C GLU A 129 -38.33 6.88 -5.42
N ALA A 130 -38.02 6.91 -6.72
CA ALA A 130 -38.69 6.10 -7.73
C ALA A 130 -38.54 4.59 -7.45
N MET A 131 -37.34 4.14 -7.05
CA MET A 131 -37.09 2.75 -6.68
C MET A 131 -37.98 2.32 -5.50
N LYS A 132 -38.08 3.14 -4.45
CA LYS A 132 -38.91 2.86 -3.27
C LYS A 132 -40.40 2.83 -3.63
N ALA A 133 -40.88 3.85 -4.34
CA ALA A 133 -42.29 3.96 -4.74
C ALA A 133 -42.70 2.81 -5.67
N GLY A 134 -41.84 2.47 -6.63
CA GLY A 134 -42.08 1.42 -7.62
C GLY A 134 -41.74 0.00 -7.15
N ARG A 135 -41.27 -0.17 -5.90
CA ARG A 135 -40.78 -1.45 -5.36
C ARG A 135 -39.80 -2.16 -6.31
N MET A 136 -38.83 -1.41 -6.81
CA MET A 136 -37.90 -1.87 -7.84
C MET A 136 -36.64 -2.50 -7.23
N VAL A 137 -36.01 -3.36 -8.01
CA VAL A 137 -34.64 -3.83 -7.79
C VAL A 137 -33.74 -3.07 -8.75
N CYS A 138 -32.71 -2.41 -8.23
CA CYS A 138 -31.74 -1.68 -9.03
C CYS A 138 -30.38 -2.39 -9.06
N TYR A 139 -29.78 -2.47 -10.24
CA TYR A 139 -28.42 -2.93 -10.44
C TYR A 139 -27.70 -2.04 -11.44
N ALA A 140 -26.39 -1.94 -11.30
CA ALA A 140 -25.54 -1.12 -12.13
C ALA A 140 -24.38 -1.92 -12.71
N GLN A 141 -23.97 -1.54 -13.91
CA GLN A 141 -22.86 -2.12 -14.62
C GLN A 141 -22.01 -1.01 -15.24
N ALA A 142 -20.69 -1.17 -15.23
CA ALA A 142 -19.78 -0.26 -15.91
C ALA A 142 -19.90 -0.45 -17.42
N GLN A 143 -20.11 0.64 -18.17
CA GLN A 143 -20.21 0.59 -19.64
C GLN A 143 -18.85 0.65 -20.33
N ARG A 144 -17.85 1.24 -19.66
CA ARG A 144 -16.47 1.36 -20.14
C ARG A 144 -15.50 1.19 -18.97
N ALA A 145 -14.24 0.96 -19.29
CA ALA A 145 -13.16 0.95 -18.32
C ALA A 145 -13.06 2.29 -17.59
N ALA A 146 -12.71 2.24 -16.30
CA ALA A 146 -12.42 3.42 -15.53
C ALA A 146 -11.05 3.99 -15.83
N THR A 147 -10.93 5.31 -15.72
CA THR A 147 -9.69 6.04 -15.95
C THR A 147 -9.40 6.96 -14.78
N ILE A 148 -8.10 7.14 -14.50
CA ILE A 148 -7.62 8.14 -13.55
C ILE A 148 -7.56 9.46 -14.32
N ALA A 149 -8.44 10.40 -13.97
CA ALA A 149 -8.51 11.73 -14.57
C ALA A 149 -7.45 12.66 -13.97
N ASP A 150 -7.16 12.52 -12.68
CA ASP A 150 -6.19 13.35 -11.97
C ASP A 150 -5.63 12.62 -10.74
N THR A 151 -4.40 12.97 -10.35
CA THR A 151 -3.72 12.46 -9.15
C THR A 151 -3.03 13.61 -8.44
N GLN A 152 -3.37 13.82 -7.17
CA GLN A 152 -2.86 14.93 -6.38
C GLN A 152 -2.71 14.55 -4.90
N ILE A 153 -1.91 15.31 -4.16
CA ILE A 153 -1.81 15.18 -2.70
C ILE A 153 -2.68 16.26 -2.07
N VAL A 154 -3.76 15.84 -1.39
CA VAL A 154 -4.70 16.75 -0.71
C VAL A 154 -4.59 16.50 0.78
N ARG A 155 -4.23 17.55 1.55
CA ARG A 155 -4.07 17.46 3.02
C ARG A 155 -3.14 16.33 3.46
N GLY A 156 -2.03 16.13 2.74
CA GLY A 156 -1.03 15.09 3.04
C GLY A 156 -1.47 13.66 2.70
N ARG A 157 -2.49 13.50 1.85
CA ARG A 157 -3.01 12.19 1.43
C ARG A 157 -3.05 12.13 -0.09
N LEU A 158 -2.57 11.02 -0.64
CA LEU A 158 -2.70 10.74 -2.07
C LEU A 158 -4.17 10.58 -2.43
N SER A 159 -4.59 11.30 -3.47
CA SER A 159 -5.96 11.41 -3.95
C SER A 159 -6.01 11.23 -5.46
N HIS A 160 -6.86 10.31 -5.92
CA HIS A 160 -7.08 10.02 -7.33
C HIS A 160 -8.52 10.35 -7.71
N THR A 161 -8.68 11.17 -8.73
CA THR A 161 -9.99 11.39 -9.35
C THR A 161 -10.19 10.34 -10.43
N VAL A 162 -11.17 9.47 -10.23
CA VAL A 162 -11.52 8.37 -11.14
C VAL A 162 -12.84 8.67 -11.82
N GLN A 163 -12.91 8.39 -13.12
CA GLN A 163 -14.11 8.62 -13.93
C GLN A 163 -14.47 7.39 -14.77
N PHE A 164 -15.77 7.08 -14.83
CA PHE A 164 -16.30 6.03 -15.71
C PHE A 164 -17.82 6.14 -15.90
N PRO A 165 -18.34 5.73 -17.06
CA PRO A 165 -19.76 5.61 -17.28
C PRO A 165 -20.31 4.29 -16.69
N ILE A 166 -21.46 4.38 -16.04
CA ILE A 166 -22.27 3.22 -15.62
C ILE A 166 -23.67 3.33 -16.23
N VAL A 167 -24.32 2.18 -16.40
CA VAL A 167 -25.77 2.10 -16.60
C VAL A 167 -26.38 1.54 -15.33
N GLN A 168 -27.38 2.23 -14.79
CA GLN A 168 -28.23 1.72 -13.72
C GLN A 168 -29.56 1.28 -14.32
N THR A 169 -29.92 0.03 -14.10
CA THR A 169 -31.22 -0.53 -14.45
C THR A 169 -32.00 -0.76 -13.17
N CYS A 170 -33.22 -0.22 -13.09
CA CYS A 170 -34.17 -0.48 -12.02
C CYS A 170 -35.41 -1.12 -12.62
N GLU A 171 -35.80 -2.30 -12.12
CA GLU A 171 -36.91 -3.06 -12.71
C GLU A 171 -37.81 -3.71 -11.65
N ASN A 172 -39.04 -3.98 -12.07
CA ASN A 172 -40.03 -4.81 -11.37
C ASN A 172 -40.84 -5.62 -12.41
N SER A 173 -41.92 -6.28 -12.01
CA SER A 173 -42.74 -7.10 -12.92
C SER A 173 -43.53 -6.32 -13.98
N GLN A 174 -43.58 -5.00 -13.91
CA GLN A 174 -44.43 -4.13 -14.75
C GLN A 174 -43.63 -3.12 -15.58
N GLN A 175 -42.45 -2.70 -15.10
CA GLN A 175 -41.68 -1.63 -15.69
C GLN A 175 -40.17 -1.83 -15.47
N THR A 176 -39.40 -1.34 -16.44
CA THR A 176 -37.94 -1.27 -16.40
C THR A 176 -37.53 0.16 -16.74
N SER A 177 -36.64 0.73 -15.93
CA SER A 177 -36.05 2.04 -16.13
C SER A 177 -34.53 1.90 -16.23
N GLN A 178 -33.93 2.54 -17.23
CA GLN A 178 -32.48 2.56 -17.42
C GLN A 178 -31.98 4.00 -17.43
N THR A 179 -30.93 4.26 -16.66
CA THR A 179 -30.28 5.57 -16.58
C THR A 179 -28.78 5.42 -16.84
N ASN A 180 -28.27 6.16 -17.82
CA ASN A 180 -26.83 6.27 -18.06
C ASN A 180 -26.27 7.38 -17.16
N LEU A 181 -25.28 7.03 -16.34
CA LEU A 181 -24.65 7.93 -15.40
C LEU A 181 -23.15 8.02 -15.70
N THR A 182 -22.60 9.22 -15.67
CA THR A 182 -21.15 9.41 -15.63
C THR A 182 -20.73 9.61 -14.19
N ILE A 183 -19.92 8.69 -13.68
CA ILE A 183 -19.39 8.72 -12.31
C ILE A 183 -18.10 9.53 -12.32
N SER A 184 -18.02 10.48 -11.39
CA SER A 184 -16.77 11.13 -11.00
C SER A 184 -16.59 10.95 -9.49
N THR A 185 -15.54 10.22 -9.12
CA THR A 185 -15.28 9.84 -7.73
C THR A 185 -13.85 10.19 -7.35
N VAL A 186 -13.66 10.65 -6.13
CA VAL A 186 -12.34 10.94 -5.56
C VAL A 186 -12.02 9.84 -4.56
N VAL A 187 -10.95 9.11 -4.81
CA VAL A 187 -10.46 8.02 -3.97
C VAL A 187 -9.20 8.48 -3.28
N VAL A 188 -9.20 8.42 -1.95
CA VAL A 188 -8.08 8.87 -1.14
C VAL A 188 -7.46 7.72 -0.37
N ARG A 189 -6.16 7.80 -0.18
CA ARG A 189 -5.41 6.86 0.65
C ARG A 189 -5.78 7.03 2.12
N THR A 190 -5.95 5.92 2.83
CA THR A 190 -6.20 5.89 4.27
C THR A 190 -5.32 4.88 5.01
N ASN A 191 -5.07 5.12 6.28
CA ASN A 191 -4.40 4.22 7.22
C ASN A 191 -5.34 3.76 8.35
N ASP A 192 -6.64 3.95 8.15
CA ASP A 192 -7.68 3.56 9.10
C ASP A 192 -7.72 2.04 9.26
N GLU A 193 -7.72 1.57 10.50
CA GLU A 193 -7.72 0.14 10.84
C GLU A 193 -8.99 -0.56 10.37
N ASP A 194 -10.12 0.17 10.33
CA ASP A 194 -11.39 -0.34 9.84
C ASP A 194 -11.41 -0.51 8.30
N ARG A 195 -10.36 -0.06 7.60
CA ARG A 195 -10.24 -0.06 6.13
C ARG A 195 -8.94 -0.75 5.69
N PRO A 196 -8.88 -2.09 5.73
CA PRO A 196 -7.66 -2.85 5.43
C PRO A 196 -7.18 -2.70 3.98
N ASP A 197 -8.05 -2.25 3.08
CA ASP A 197 -7.71 -1.95 1.67
C ASP A 197 -6.84 -0.68 1.53
N GLY A 198 -6.77 0.16 2.57
CA GLY A 198 -5.99 1.40 2.56
C GLY A 198 -6.55 2.50 1.65
N LEU A 199 -7.79 2.34 1.19
CA LEU A 199 -8.49 3.25 0.27
C LEU A 199 -9.87 3.62 0.84
N MET A 200 -10.34 4.83 0.51
CA MET A 200 -11.71 5.25 0.76
C MET A 200 -12.19 6.25 -0.29
N ILE A 201 -13.48 6.25 -0.59
CA ILE A 201 -14.11 7.26 -1.45
C ILE A 201 -14.40 8.51 -0.62
N ASP A 202 -13.81 9.65 -0.98
CA ASP A 202 -13.99 10.94 -0.29
C ASP A 202 -14.99 11.86 -0.98
N GLN A 203 -15.31 11.59 -2.25
CA GLN A 203 -16.37 12.25 -2.99
C GLN A 203 -16.89 11.31 -4.08
N LEU A 204 -18.20 11.28 -4.29
CA LEU A 204 -18.82 10.60 -5.42
C LEU A 204 -19.98 11.46 -5.93
N VAL A 205 -19.87 11.85 -7.21
CA VAL A 205 -20.90 12.58 -7.93
C VAL A 205 -21.25 11.80 -9.19
N ALA A 206 -22.54 11.65 -9.45
CA ALA A 206 -23.06 11.04 -10.66
C ALA A 206 -23.89 12.05 -11.45
N ILE A 207 -23.58 12.18 -12.73
CA ILE A 207 -24.28 13.07 -13.65
C ILE A 207 -25.02 12.20 -14.66
N ALA A 208 -26.34 12.36 -14.73
CA ALA A 208 -27.15 11.71 -15.77
C ALA A 208 -26.79 12.27 -17.15
N ARG A 209 -26.67 11.38 -18.12
CA ARG A 209 -26.37 11.73 -19.51
C ARG A 209 -27.63 11.71 -20.36
#